data_AF-A0A525IXA2-F1
#
_entry.id   AF-A0A525IXA2-F1
#
_cell.length_a   1.000
_cell.length_b   1.000
_cell.length_c   1.000
_cell.angle_alpha   90.00
_cell.angle_beta   90.00
_cell.angle_gamma   90.00
#
_symmetry.space_group_name_H-M   'P 1'
#
loop_
_entity.id
_entity.type
_entity.pdbx_description
1 polymer ?
#
loop_
_entity_poly.entity_id
_entity_poly.type
_entity_poly.pdbx_seq_one_letter_code
_entity_poly.pdbx_strand_id
1 'polypeptide(L)'
;MFSIRFNRWTIAAIAFTALVLPGSVSAQTPEHPADNSAQFPSSHDLKMLTMSGSYLAARHASVERDASAAAAFYRSALRIDPKNNELLDRAFISSLADGDIDEAVKLADRILTVDKSNRVARLVIGVRDLKQKKYASAQTNINQSIRGPITDLVATLLSGWASYGAGDSKSAVANIDKLTGPEWYPIFKDLHSGMILELAGKEKDAGVRLERAYKLEDSMLRVADDYARWLSRNKDDASATAVYEAFDKKLPRHPLVLEGLRETRAGKKLPPLVDSAQTGAA
;
A
#
# COMPACT_ATOMS: atom_id res chain seq x y z
N MET A 1 -26.35 60.16 -53.47
CA MET A 1 -24.96 60.23 -53.95
C MET A 1 -24.47 58.79 -54.14
N PHE A 2 -24.23 58.44 -55.41
CA PHE A 2 -23.61 57.23 -55.99
C PHE A 2 -23.94 55.83 -55.42
N SER A 3 -24.29 54.79 -56.18
CA SER A 3 -24.84 54.52 -57.53
C SER A 3 -25.02 52.97 -57.54
N ILE A 4 -26.21 52.38 -57.80
CA ILE A 4 -26.61 51.73 -59.07
C ILE A 4 -25.67 50.55 -59.44
N ARG A 5 -26.03 49.29 -59.73
CA ARG A 5 -27.23 48.45 -59.99
C ARG A 5 -26.71 47.00 -60.18
N PHE A 6 -27.58 45.99 -60.09
CA PHE A 6 -27.84 44.93 -61.11
C PHE A 6 -28.56 43.74 -60.41
N ASN A 7 -29.88 43.61 -60.52
CA ASN A 7 -30.71 42.97 -61.55
C ASN A 7 -30.84 41.44 -61.42
N ARG A 8 -32.01 41.06 -60.88
CA ARG A 8 -32.88 39.87 -61.08
C ARG A 8 -32.35 38.70 -61.98
N TRP A 9 -32.49 37.45 -61.53
CA TRP A 9 -33.36 36.38 -62.09
C TRP A 9 -33.13 34.99 -61.43
N THR A 10 -34.17 34.17 -61.51
CA THR A 10 -34.20 32.69 -61.47
C THR A 10 -34.02 31.95 -60.14
N ILE A 11 -35.18 31.54 -59.61
CA ILE A 11 -35.41 30.30 -58.86
C ILE A 11 -34.93 29.12 -59.72
N ALA A 12 -34.06 28.28 -59.16
CA ALA A 12 -33.88 26.91 -59.59
C ALA A 12 -33.78 26.04 -58.33
N ALA A 13 -34.87 25.34 -58.03
CA ALA A 13 -34.89 24.30 -57.03
C ALA A 13 -34.07 23.10 -57.56
N ILE A 14 -32.97 22.77 -56.88
CA ILE A 14 -32.29 21.50 -57.06
C ILE A 14 -32.45 20.74 -55.74
N ALA A 15 -33.45 19.85 -55.75
CA ALA A 15 -33.56 18.79 -54.77
C ALA A 15 -32.43 17.80 -55.01
N PHE A 16 -31.43 17.77 -54.12
CA PHE A 16 -30.46 16.68 -54.06
C PHE A 16 -30.83 15.78 -52.88
N THR A 17 -31.55 14.72 -53.20
CA THR A 17 -31.79 13.58 -52.33
C THR A 17 -30.46 12.84 -52.13
N ALA A 18 -29.75 13.14 -51.05
CA ALA A 18 -28.63 12.32 -50.61
C ALA A 18 -29.19 11.08 -49.89
N LEU A 19 -29.10 9.95 -50.60
CA LEU A 19 -29.37 8.61 -50.10
C LEU A 19 -28.45 8.34 -48.90
N VAL A 20 -29.01 8.29 -47.69
CA VAL A 20 -28.29 7.83 -46.50
C VAL A 20 -28.20 6.31 -46.58
N LEU A 21 -27.09 5.80 -47.12
CA LEU A 21 -26.70 4.41 -46.93
C LEU A 21 -26.33 4.23 -45.45
N PRO A 22 -26.88 3.23 -44.72
CA PRO A 22 -26.40 2.90 -43.39
C PRO A 22 -25.02 2.26 -43.53
N GLY A 23 -23.98 3.09 -43.57
CA GLY A 23 -22.61 2.64 -43.35
C GLY A 23 -22.54 2.14 -41.91
N SER A 24 -22.38 0.83 -41.73
CA SER A 24 -22.02 0.26 -40.45
C SER A 24 -20.70 0.88 -40.03
N VAL A 25 -20.75 1.86 -39.13
CA VAL A 25 -19.57 2.32 -38.40
C VAL A 25 -19.20 1.16 -37.49
N SER A 26 -18.34 0.27 -37.96
CA SER A 26 -17.60 -0.61 -37.08
C SER A 26 -16.80 0.30 -36.16
N ALA A 27 -17.25 0.44 -34.92
CA ALA A 27 -16.42 0.95 -33.86
C ALA A 27 -15.22 -0.01 -33.77
N GLN A 28 -14.08 0.40 -34.35
CA GLN A 28 -12.82 -0.28 -34.12
C GLN A 28 -12.47 -0.03 -32.66
N THR A 29 -12.79 -0.97 -31.78
CA THR A 29 -12.11 -1.08 -30.50
C THR A 29 -10.63 -1.32 -30.81
N PRO A 30 -9.71 -0.46 -30.37
CA PRO A 30 -8.28 -0.71 -30.56
C PRO A 30 -7.96 -2.10 -30.01
N GLU A 31 -7.33 -2.96 -30.82
CA GLU A 31 -6.95 -4.32 -30.40
C GLU A 31 -5.98 -4.30 -29.20
N HIS A 32 -5.32 -3.17 -28.96
CA HIS A 32 -4.42 -2.93 -27.83
C HIS A 32 -4.66 -1.52 -27.25
N PRO A 33 -5.27 -1.39 -26.05
CA PRO A 33 -5.42 -0.10 -25.37
C PRO A 33 -4.09 0.59 -25.02
N ALA A 34 -2.98 -0.16 -25.03
CA ALA A 34 -1.66 0.30 -24.63
C ALA A 34 -0.87 1.02 -25.73
N ASP A 35 -1.21 0.84 -27.01
CA ASP A 35 -0.44 1.39 -28.14
C ASP A 35 -0.54 2.93 -28.26
N ASN A 36 -1.50 3.55 -27.55
CA ASN A 36 -1.67 5.00 -27.47
C ASN A 36 -1.33 5.58 -26.09
N SER A 37 -0.66 4.83 -25.21
CA SER A 37 -0.16 5.41 -23.96
C SER A 37 1.01 6.34 -24.26
N ALA A 38 0.86 7.62 -23.95
CA ALA A 38 1.99 8.56 -24.02
C ALA A 38 3.13 7.99 -23.18
N GLN A 39 4.30 7.81 -23.79
CA GLN A 39 5.45 7.24 -23.11
C GLN A 39 5.86 8.13 -21.94
N PHE A 40 6.05 7.55 -20.76
CA PHE A 40 6.52 8.29 -19.60
C PHE A 40 7.89 8.93 -19.90
N PRO A 41 8.13 10.20 -19.52
CA PRO A 41 9.39 10.89 -19.84
C PRO A 41 10.63 10.13 -19.32
N SER A 42 11.69 10.10 -20.12
CA SER A 42 12.96 9.51 -19.69
C SER A 42 13.62 10.34 -18.58
N SER A 43 14.64 9.78 -17.94
CA SER A 43 15.42 10.51 -16.93
C SER A 43 16.11 11.77 -17.48
N HIS A 44 16.43 11.78 -18.78
CA HIS A 44 16.95 12.96 -19.46
C HIS A 44 15.85 14.01 -19.64
N ASP A 45 14.67 13.60 -20.11
CA ASP A 45 13.53 14.50 -20.32
C ASP A 45 13.09 15.17 -19.02
N LEU A 46 13.03 14.40 -17.92
CA LEU A 46 12.72 14.93 -16.60
C LEU A 46 13.66 16.05 -16.17
N LYS A 47 14.94 15.98 -16.52
CA LYS A 47 15.94 17.04 -16.18
C LYS A 47 15.75 18.31 -17.01
N MET A 48 15.14 18.19 -18.19
CA MET A 48 14.90 19.30 -19.11
C MET A 48 13.57 20.01 -18.84
N LEU A 49 12.69 19.43 -18.00
CA LEU A 49 11.43 20.06 -17.63
C LEU A 49 11.64 21.30 -16.75
N THR A 50 10.77 22.29 -16.92
CA THR A 50 10.71 23.42 -16.01
C THR A 50 10.15 23.00 -14.66
N MET A 51 10.41 23.81 -13.62
CA MET A 51 9.82 23.58 -12.28
C MET A 51 8.29 23.56 -12.36
N SER A 52 7.68 24.55 -13.02
CA SER A 52 6.21 24.64 -13.15
C SER A 52 5.65 23.48 -13.97
N GLY A 53 6.32 23.06 -15.05
CA GLY A 53 5.92 21.90 -15.84
C GLY A 53 5.97 20.60 -15.03
N SER A 54 7.05 20.39 -14.30
CA SER A 54 7.21 19.24 -13.40
C SER A 54 6.16 19.26 -12.29
N TYR A 55 5.91 20.41 -11.66
CA TYR A 55 4.92 20.51 -10.60
C TYR A 55 3.50 20.23 -11.10
N LEU A 56 3.09 20.81 -12.23
CA LEU A 56 1.76 20.59 -12.80
C LEU A 56 1.56 19.13 -13.24
N ALA A 57 2.57 18.53 -13.88
CA ALA A 57 2.55 17.11 -14.23
C ALA A 57 2.44 16.22 -12.98
N ALA A 58 3.20 16.54 -11.93
CA ALA A 58 3.12 15.82 -10.66
C ALA A 58 1.74 15.93 -9.99
N ARG A 59 1.14 17.13 -10.02
CA ARG A 59 -0.21 17.37 -9.48
C ARG A 59 -1.25 16.59 -10.24
N HIS A 60 -1.18 16.58 -11.58
CA HIS A 60 -2.06 15.78 -12.42
C HIS A 60 -1.93 14.28 -12.10
N ALA A 61 -0.69 13.75 -12.12
CA ALA A 61 -0.42 12.36 -11.75
C ALA A 61 -0.93 12.00 -10.36
N SER A 62 -0.80 12.91 -9.38
CA SER A 62 -1.34 12.71 -8.02
C SER A 62 -2.86 12.57 -8.00
N VAL A 63 -3.58 13.36 -8.81
CA VAL A 63 -5.04 13.29 -8.93
C VAL A 63 -5.46 11.98 -9.59
N GLU A 64 -4.74 11.54 -10.61
CA GLU A 64 -4.94 10.26 -11.29
C GLU A 64 -4.45 9.05 -10.48
N ARG A 65 -3.93 9.28 -9.27
CA ARG A 65 -3.38 8.24 -8.38
C ARG A 65 -2.21 7.46 -8.99
N ASP A 66 -1.53 8.06 -9.96
CA ASP A 66 -0.25 7.57 -10.49
C ASP A 66 0.88 8.04 -9.58
N ALA A 67 1.13 7.25 -8.52
CA ALA A 67 2.13 7.56 -7.52
C ALA A 67 3.55 7.60 -8.11
N SER A 68 3.84 6.75 -9.10
CA SER A 68 5.15 6.67 -9.73
C SER A 68 5.48 7.91 -10.54
N ALA A 69 4.54 8.32 -11.41
CA ALA A 69 4.66 9.57 -12.15
C ALA A 69 4.73 10.78 -11.21
N ALA A 70 3.87 10.83 -10.20
CA ALA A 70 3.88 11.91 -9.22
C ALA A 70 5.24 12.03 -8.51
N ALA A 71 5.80 10.91 -8.05
CA ALA A 71 7.10 10.86 -7.38
C ALA A 71 8.23 11.33 -8.30
N ALA A 72 8.26 10.84 -9.54
CA ALA A 72 9.27 11.25 -10.52
C ALA A 72 9.22 12.76 -10.81
N PHE A 73 8.04 13.32 -11.06
CA PHE A 73 7.88 14.73 -11.38
C PHE A 73 8.11 15.65 -10.16
N TYR A 74 7.62 15.32 -8.97
CA TYR A 74 7.90 16.12 -7.77
C TYR A 74 9.40 16.09 -7.41
N ARG A 75 10.07 14.93 -7.53
CA ARG A 75 11.53 14.87 -7.36
C ARG A 75 12.26 15.71 -8.40
N SER A 76 11.74 15.78 -9.63
CA SER A 76 12.32 16.67 -10.64
C SER A 76 12.15 18.15 -10.28
N ALA A 77 10.95 18.56 -9.86
CA ALA A 77 10.69 19.92 -9.38
C ALA A 77 11.58 20.27 -8.17
N LEU A 78 11.70 19.37 -7.20
CA LEU A 78 12.56 19.54 -6.02
C LEU A 78 14.05 19.65 -6.39
N ARG A 79 14.51 19.02 -7.48
CA ARG A 79 15.89 19.16 -7.95
C ARG A 79 16.17 20.57 -8.47
N ILE A 80 15.18 21.19 -9.08
CA ILE A 80 15.27 22.56 -9.62
C ILE A 80 15.23 23.58 -8.48
N ASP A 81 14.40 23.36 -7.46
CA ASP A 81 14.36 24.19 -6.24
C ASP A 81 14.52 23.35 -4.95
N PRO A 82 15.77 22.98 -4.56
CA PRO A 82 16.03 22.08 -3.45
C PRO A 82 15.68 22.61 -2.07
N LYS A 83 15.48 23.93 -1.93
CA LYS A 83 15.16 24.59 -0.65
C LYS A 83 13.66 24.71 -0.41
N ASN A 84 12.84 24.30 -1.38
CA ASN A 84 11.40 24.37 -1.28
C ASN A 84 10.84 23.23 -0.42
N ASN A 85 10.43 23.57 0.80
CA ASN A 85 9.91 22.60 1.76
C ASN A 85 8.58 21.96 1.31
N GLU A 86 7.76 22.67 0.51
CA GLU A 86 6.53 22.09 -0.03
C GLU A 86 6.84 21.02 -1.06
N LEU A 87 7.80 21.27 -1.96
CA LEU A 87 8.25 20.26 -2.92
C LEU A 87 8.93 19.09 -2.23
N LEU A 88 9.65 19.34 -1.13
CA LEU A 88 10.26 18.28 -0.31
C LEU A 88 9.19 17.35 0.28
N ASP A 89 8.15 17.91 0.90
CA ASP A 89 7.06 17.13 1.48
C ASP A 89 6.27 16.36 0.40
N ARG A 90 5.97 17.00 -0.73
CA ARG A 90 5.27 16.35 -1.85
C ARG A 90 6.09 15.21 -2.46
N ALA A 91 7.39 15.42 -2.68
CA ALA A 91 8.29 14.38 -3.17
C ALA A 91 8.39 13.22 -2.17
N PHE A 92 8.43 13.52 -0.87
CA PHE A 92 8.46 12.50 0.18
C PHE A 92 7.19 11.64 0.18
N ILE A 93 6.01 12.26 0.26
CA ILE A 93 4.74 11.54 0.32
C ILE A 93 4.49 10.74 -0.96
N SER A 94 4.82 11.29 -2.13
CA SER A 94 4.67 10.57 -3.40
C SER A 94 5.66 9.41 -3.54
N SER A 95 6.92 9.57 -3.13
CA SER A 95 7.89 8.45 -3.12
C SER A 95 7.47 7.34 -2.16
N LEU A 96 6.90 7.71 -1.00
CA LEU A 96 6.34 6.74 -0.06
C LEU A 96 5.12 6.01 -0.67
N ALA A 97 4.25 6.70 -1.39
CA ALA A 97 3.09 6.11 -2.06
C ALA A 97 3.46 5.22 -3.25
N ASP A 98 4.55 5.55 -3.96
CA ASP A 98 5.13 4.74 -5.04
C ASP A 98 5.80 3.47 -4.53
N GLY A 99 6.16 3.43 -3.24
CA GLY A 99 6.92 2.33 -2.66
C GLY A 99 8.43 2.43 -2.90
N ASP A 100 8.94 3.57 -3.37
CA ASP A 100 10.38 3.89 -3.44
C ASP A 100 10.88 4.24 -2.02
N ILE A 101 10.97 3.21 -1.17
CA ILE A 101 11.27 3.35 0.26
C ILE A 101 12.66 3.94 0.48
N ASP A 102 13.63 3.60 -0.35
CA ASP A 102 15.00 4.11 -0.22
C ASP A 102 15.05 5.63 -0.44
N GLU A 103 14.32 6.14 -1.44
CA GLU A 103 14.22 7.58 -1.64
C GLU A 103 13.35 8.25 -0.57
N ALA A 104 12.24 7.64 -0.18
CA ALA A 104 11.39 8.14 0.90
C ALA A 104 12.17 8.32 2.21
N VAL A 105 13.08 7.40 2.54
CA VAL A 105 13.99 7.52 3.69
C VAL A 105 14.90 8.73 3.58
N LYS A 106 15.55 8.96 2.43
CA LYS A 106 16.44 10.13 2.25
C LYS A 106 15.68 11.44 2.40
N LEU A 107 14.46 11.50 1.85
CA LEU A 107 13.61 12.68 1.95
C LEU A 107 13.09 12.87 3.38
N ALA A 108 12.75 11.78 4.10
CA ALA A 108 12.38 11.83 5.51
C ALA A 108 13.52 12.38 6.39
N ASP A 109 14.76 11.92 6.18
CA ASP A 109 15.93 12.45 6.90
C ASP A 109 16.06 13.97 6.66
N ARG A 110 15.90 14.43 5.42
CA ARG A 110 15.90 15.88 5.09
C ARG A 110 14.76 16.62 5.80
N ILE A 111 13.55 16.08 5.78
CA ILE A 111 12.39 16.67 6.46
C ILE A 111 12.67 16.84 7.94
N LEU A 112 13.24 15.84 8.62
CA LEU A 112 13.53 15.91 10.06
C LEU A 112 14.64 16.92 10.42
N THR A 113 15.43 17.39 9.45
CA THR A 113 16.34 18.53 9.68
C THR A 113 15.60 19.87 9.77
N VAL A 114 14.44 19.98 9.12
CA VAL A 114 13.61 21.18 9.05
C VAL A 114 12.50 21.13 10.10
N ASP A 115 11.77 20.02 10.17
CA ASP A 115 10.69 19.76 11.12
C ASP A 115 10.93 18.42 11.82
N LYS A 116 11.55 18.49 13.00
CA LYS A 116 11.80 17.32 13.87
C LYS A 116 10.51 16.66 14.38
N SER A 117 9.36 17.32 14.25
CA SER A 117 8.07 16.83 14.72
C SER A 117 7.22 16.17 13.62
N ASN A 118 7.72 16.13 12.37
CA ASN A 118 7.01 15.51 11.26
C ASN A 118 6.80 14.00 11.51
N ARG A 119 5.56 13.65 11.80
CA ARG A 119 5.17 12.31 12.25
C ARG A 119 5.32 11.23 11.19
N VAL A 120 5.04 11.55 9.92
CA VAL A 120 5.16 10.60 8.81
C VAL A 120 6.63 10.29 8.55
N ALA A 121 7.49 11.32 8.55
CA ALA A 121 8.93 11.13 8.47
C ALA A 121 9.46 10.30 9.65
N ARG A 122 9.03 10.58 10.89
CA ARG A 122 9.36 9.76 12.06
C ARG A 122 8.98 8.29 11.89
N LEU A 123 7.79 7.99 11.36
CA LEU A 123 7.36 6.61 11.12
C LEU A 123 8.27 5.91 10.11
N VAL A 124 8.55 6.55 8.97
CA VAL A 124 9.44 6.00 7.92
C VAL A 124 10.83 5.68 8.48
N ILE A 125 11.40 6.62 9.24
CA ILE A 125 12.70 6.43 9.90
C ILE A 125 12.64 5.29 10.93
N GLY A 126 11.57 5.20 11.71
CA GLY A 126 11.39 4.13 12.68
C GLY A 126 11.30 2.73 12.04
N VAL A 127 10.56 2.59 10.93
CA VAL A 127 10.48 1.34 10.17
C VAL A 127 11.83 0.97 9.54
N ARG A 128 12.56 1.94 8.99
CA ARG A 128 13.93 1.74 8.50
C ARG A 128 14.84 1.23 9.62
N ASP A 129 14.79 1.86 10.79
CA ASP A 129 15.61 1.48 11.93
C ASP A 129 15.28 0.05 12.40
N LEU A 130 14.00 -0.35 12.38
CA LEU A 130 13.56 -1.72 12.68
C LEU A 130 14.12 -2.72 11.65
N LYS A 131 14.03 -2.40 10.35
CA LYS A 131 14.64 -3.19 9.26
C LYS A 131 16.15 -3.37 9.45
N GLN A 132 16.82 -2.33 9.96
CA GLN A 132 18.25 -2.33 10.27
C GLN A 132 18.60 -2.89 11.66
N LYS A 133 17.63 -3.48 12.39
CA LYS A 133 17.79 -4.04 13.74
C LYS A 133 18.22 -3.00 14.80
N LYS A 134 18.02 -1.71 14.54
CA LYS A 134 18.26 -0.60 15.47
C LYS A 134 17.03 -0.37 16.35
N TYR A 135 16.68 -1.37 17.16
CA TYR A 135 15.39 -1.42 17.84
C TYR A 135 15.10 -0.25 18.78
N ALA A 136 16.09 0.23 19.54
CA ALA A 136 15.91 1.39 20.43
C ALA A 136 15.61 2.69 19.65
N SER A 137 16.31 2.91 18.54
CA SER A 137 16.07 4.04 17.65
C SER A 137 14.71 3.92 16.96
N ALA A 138 14.35 2.71 16.54
CA ALA A 138 13.04 2.42 15.96
C ALA A 138 11.91 2.80 16.92
N GLN A 139 11.94 2.32 18.17
CA GLN A 139 10.95 2.64 19.20
C GLN A 139 10.83 4.15 19.43
N THR A 140 11.96 4.86 19.53
CA THR A 140 11.96 6.31 19.74
C THR A 140 11.24 7.04 18.61
N ASN A 141 11.56 6.71 17.36
CA ASN A 141 10.95 7.35 16.19
C ASN A 141 9.48 6.95 16.01
N ILE A 142 9.15 5.67 16.19
CA ILE A 142 7.77 5.16 16.06
C ILE A 142 6.84 5.83 17.08
N ASN A 143 7.23 5.93 18.35
CA ASN A 143 6.39 6.54 19.37
C ASN A 143 6.09 8.04 19.10
N GLN A 144 6.98 8.73 18.38
CA GLN A 144 6.80 10.12 18.00
C GLN A 144 5.92 10.31 16.75
N SER A 145 5.50 9.22 16.10
CA SER A 145 4.66 9.26 14.90
C SER A 145 3.14 9.25 15.18
N ILE A 146 2.73 9.00 16.42
CA ILE A 146 1.33 8.74 16.78
C ILE A 146 0.44 9.98 16.57
N ARG A 147 -0.67 9.82 15.85
CA ARG A 147 -1.76 10.78 15.64
C ARG A 147 -3.13 10.10 15.49
N GLY A 148 -3.77 9.81 16.63
CA GLY A 148 -5.09 9.19 16.66
C GLY A 148 -5.05 7.67 16.45
N PRO A 149 -6.22 7.01 16.42
CA PRO A 149 -6.31 5.58 16.67
C PRO A 149 -5.50 4.71 15.71
N ILE A 150 -5.59 4.94 14.40
CA ILE A 150 -4.92 4.09 13.40
C ILE A 150 -3.40 4.11 13.61
N THR A 151 -2.80 5.29 13.69
CA THR A 151 -1.36 5.42 13.91
C THR A 151 -0.91 4.96 15.30
N ASP A 152 -1.79 5.03 16.31
CA ASP A 152 -1.50 4.54 17.66
C ASP A 152 -1.40 3.01 17.68
N LEU A 153 -2.33 2.33 17.00
CA LEU A 153 -2.23 0.89 16.78
C LEU A 153 -0.96 0.53 16.01
N VAL A 154 -0.74 1.13 14.84
CA VAL A 154 0.43 0.83 14.00
C VAL A 154 1.73 1.05 14.79
N ALA A 155 1.85 2.18 15.49
CA ALA A 155 3.02 2.47 16.29
C ALA A 155 3.22 1.45 17.42
N THR A 156 2.15 1.09 18.13
CA THR A 156 2.22 0.09 19.22
C THR A 156 2.66 -1.27 18.70
N LEU A 157 2.11 -1.72 17.57
CA LEU A 157 2.47 -3.01 16.96
C LEU A 157 3.94 -3.02 16.50
N LEU A 158 4.39 -1.98 15.80
CA LEU A 158 5.79 -1.85 15.36
C LEU A 158 6.77 -1.76 16.56
N SER A 159 6.40 -1.01 17.60
CA SER A 159 7.17 -0.96 18.86
C SER A 159 7.19 -2.31 19.57
N GLY A 160 6.11 -3.09 19.48
CA GLY A 160 6.05 -4.48 19.95
C GLY A 160 7.05 -5.37 19.21
N TRP A 161 7.09 -5.32 17.88
CA TRP A 161 8.07 -6.05 17.08
C TRP A 161 9.51 -5.63 17.34
N ALA A 162 9.76 -4.34 17.52
CA ALA A 162 11.08 -3.85 17.92
C ALA A 162 11.49 -4.40 19.29
N SER A 163 10.55 -4.49 20.25
CA SER A 163 10.80 -5.06 21.58
C SER A 163 11.10 -6.57 21.49
N TYR A 164 10.33 -7.32 20.69
CA TYR A 164 10.62 -8.73 20.40
C TYR A 164 12.00 -8.91 19.77
N GLY A 165 12.34 -8.11 18.76
CA GLY A 165 13.66 -8.15 18.11
C GLY A 165 14.82 -7.82 19.05
N ALA A 166 14.57 -7.02 20.08
CA ALA A 166 15.52 -6.73 21.16
C ALA A 166 15.60 -7.83 22.24
N GLY A 167 14.86 -8.93 22.09
CA GLY A 167 14.83 -10.07 23.02
C GLY A 167 13.77 -9.98 24.12
N ASP A 168 12.90 -8.96 24.12
CA ASP A 168 11.87 -8.75 25.14
C ASP A 168 10.45 -9.02 24.61
N SER A 169 10.17 -10.30 24.37
CA SER A 169 8.83 -10.76 23.93
C SER A 169 7.74 -10.53 24.98
N LYS A 170 8.10 -10.51 26.28
CA LYS A 170 7.16 -10.29 27.37
C LYS A 170 6.63 -8.86 27.37
N SER A 171 7.53 -7.87 27.30
CA SER A 171 7.12 -6.47 27.22
C SER A 171 6.45 -6.14 25.89
N ALA A 172 6.87 -6.78 24.79
CA ALA A 172 6.22 -6.65 23.49
C ALA A 172 4.71 -6.94 23.58
N VAL A 173 4.35 -8.14 24.04
CA VAL A 173 2.95 -8.56 24.17
C VAL A 173 2.21 -7.73 25.23
N ALA A 174 2.85 -7.45 26.38
CA ALA A 174 2.21 -6.66 27.44
C ALA A 174 1.86 -5.24 27.00
N ASN A 175 2.68 -4.60 26.16
CA ASN A 175 2.41 -3.27 25.63
C ASN A 175 1.28 -3.29 24.60
N ILE A 176 1.25 -4.30 23.72
CA ILE A 176 0.13 -4.52 22.79
C ILE A 176 -1.17 -4.73 23.58
N ASP A 177 -1.15 -5.55 24.62
CA ASP A 177 -2.34 -5.85 25.43
C ASP A 177 -2.93 -4.61 26.10
N LYS A 178 -2.07 -3.72 26.63
CA LYS A 178 -2.46 -2.47 27.29
C LYS A 178 -3.10 -1.45 26.34
N LEU A 179 -2.86 -1.57 25.04
CA LEU A 179 -3.44 -0.65 24.06
C LEU A 179 -4.97 -0.74 24.09
N THR A 180 -5.63 0.36 24.42
CA THR A 180 -7.08 0.51 24.36
C THR A 180 -7.46 1.28 23.10
N GLY A 181 -8.64 1.01 22.56
CA GLY A 181 -9.11 1.69 21.36
C GLY A 181 -10.39 1.09 20.80
N PRO A 182 -10.72 1.43 19.55
CA PRO A 182 -11.90 0.92 18.84
C PRO A 182 -12.03 -0.61 18.84
N GLU A 183 -13.26 -1.09 18.63
CA GLU A 183 -13.62 -2.52 18.65
C GLU A 183 -12.88 -3.39 17.63
N TRP A 184 -12.27 -2.78 16.61
CA TRP A 184 -11.48 -3.48 15.60
C TRP A 184 -10.01 -3.71 16.02
N TYR A 185 -9.51 -3.05 17.07
CA TYR A 185 -8.14 -3.25 17.58
C TYR A 185 -7.81 -4.71 17.96
N PRO A 186 -8.69 -5.45 18.67
CA PRO A 186 -8.39 -6.80 19.11
C PRO A 186 -7.94 -7.73 17.98
N ILE A 187 -8.52 -7.65 16.77
CA ILE A 187 -8.11 -8.44 15.60
C ILE A 187 -6.60 -8.34 15.36
N PHE A 188 -6.10 -7.11 15.27
CA PHE A 188 -4.68 -6.83 14.99
C PHE A 188 -3.80 -7.10 16.21
N LYS A 189 -4.26 -6.72 17.41
CA LYS A 189 -3.55 -6.98 18.66
C LYS A 189 -3.28 -8.47 18.84
N ASP A 190 -4.27 -9.30 18.56
CA ASP A 190 -4.20 -10.75 18.71
C ASP A 190 -3.40 -11.42 17.62
N LEU A 191 -3.59 -11.02 16.37
CA LEU A 191 -2.77 -11.53 15.26
C LEU A 191 -1.27 -11.30 15.56
N HIS A 192 -0.88 -10.07 15.90
CA HIS A 192 0.53 -9.77 16.16
C HIS A 192 1.05 -10.35 17.47
N SER A 193 0.26 -10.35 18.54
CA SER A 193 0.66 -11.01 19.79
C SER A 193 0.82 -12.51 19.60
N GLY A 194 -0.04 -13.14 18.80
CA GLY A 194 0.04 -14.55 18.42
C GLY A 194 1.34 -14.87 17.71
N MET A 195 1.67 -14.13 16.65
CA MET A 195 2.95 -14.29 15.93
C MET A 195 4.18 -14.07 16.83
N ILE A 196 4.16 -13.05 17.71
CA ILE A 196 5.27 -12.79 18.65
C ILE A 196 5.43 -13.95 19.65
N LEU A 197 4.32 -14.49 20.16
CA LEU A 197 4.33 -15.61 21.11
C LEU A 197 4.80 -16.89 20.44
N GLU A 198 4.37 -17.16 19.21
CA GLU A 198 4.83 -18.30 18.41
C GLU A 198 6.35 -18.23 18.21
N LEU A 199 6.85 -17.10 17.75
CA LEU A 199 8.30 -16.88 17.58
C LEU A 199 9.09 -16.86 18.90
N ALA A 200 8.42 -16.72 20.04
CA ALA A 200 9.01 -16.85 21.37
C ALA A 200 8.89 -18.28 21.94
N GLY A 201 8.41 -19.25 21.16
CA GLY A 201 8.22 -20.64 21.57
C GLY A 201 7.05 -20.88 22.52
N LYS A 202 6.14 -19.90 22.67
CA LYS A 202 4.97 -19.96 23.56
C LYS A 202 3.73 -20.42 22.80
N GLU A 203 3.83 -21.59 22.16
CA GLU A 203 2.85 -22.11 21.21
C GLU A 203 1.41 -22.14 21.73
N LYS A 204 1.22 -22.55 22.98
CA LYS A 204 -0.13 -22.60 23.58
C LYS A 204 -0.77 -21.21 23.66
N ASP A 205 -0.01 -20.22 24.12
CA ASP A 205 -0.50 -18.85 24.25
C ASP A 205 -0.68 -18.22 22.86
N ALA A 206 0.20 -18.54 21.91
CA ALA A 206 0.10 -18.11 20.52
C ALA A 206 -1.22 -18.59 19.89
N GLY A 207 -1.54 -19.89 20.02
CA GLY A 207 -2.78 -20.46 19.51
C GLY A 207 -4.04 -19.79 20.07
N VAL A 208 -4.05 -19.45 21.36
CA VAL A 208 -5.17 -18.72 21.97
C VAL A 208 -5.37 -17.35 21.32
N ARG A 209 -4.29 -16.63 21.02
CA ARG A 209 -4.35 -15.32 20.36
C ARG A 209 -4.78 -15.45 18.91
N LEU A 210 -4.15 -16.33 18.15
CA LEU A 210 -4.48 -16.54 16.72
C LEU A 210 -5.93 -17.01 16.52
N GLU A 211 -6.41 -17.92 17.38
CA GLU A 211 -7.81 -18.35 17.36
C GLU A 211 -8.77 -17.18 17.67
N ARG A 212 -8.43 -16.31 18.63
CA ARG A 212 -9.25 -15.13 18.94
C ARG A 212 -9.30 -14.15 17.78
N ALA A 213 -8.17 -13.89 17.12
CA ALA A 213 -8.14 -13.07 15.91
C ALA A 213 -9.02 -13.67 14.80
N TYR A 214 -8.89 -14.97 14.55
CA TYR A 214 -9.69 -15.69 13.56
C TYR A 214 -11.19 -15.64 13.85
N LYS A 215 -11.61 -15.84 15.10
CA LYS A 215 -13.03 -15.76 15.49
C LYS A 215 -13.61 -14.35 15.35
N LEU A 216 -12.80 -13.31 15.48
CA LEU A 216 -13.23 -11.93 15.29
C LEU A 216 -13.36 -11.57 13.82
N GLU A 217 -12.42 -12.03 12.99
CA GLU A 217 -12.38 -11.71 11.56
C GLU A 217 -11.75 -12.84 10.74
N ASP A 218 -12.60 -13.76 10.27
CA ASP A 218 -12.22 -14.95 9.51
C ASP A 218 -12.25 -14.73 7.97
N SER A 219 -12.53 -13.50 7.51
CA SER A 219 -12.45 -13.12 6.09
C SER A 219 -11.11 -12.44 5.74
N MET A 220 -10.28 -12.12 6.74
CA MET A 220 -8.95 -11.57 6.51
C MET A 220 -7.94 -12.69 6.22
N LEU A 221 -7.42 -12.72 4.99
CA LEU A 221 -6.53 -13.78 4.51
C LEU A 221 -5.35 -14.04 5.45
N ARG A 222 -4.70 -12.98 5.93
CA ARG A 222 -3.52 -13.11 6.81
C ARG A 222 -3.88 -13.78 8.14
N VAL A 223 -5.04 -13.47 8.70
CA VAL A 223 -5.53 -14.07 9.96
C VAL A 223 -5.82 -15.56 9.77
N ALA A 224 -6.54 -15.90 8.71
CA ALA A 224 -6.87 -17.28 8.39
C ALA A 224 -5.61 -18.12 8.08
N ASP A 225 -4.69 -17.59 7.27
CA ASP A 225 -3.44 -18.28 6.90
C ASP A 225 -2.57 -18.54 8.14
N ASP A 226 -2.39 -17.55 9.01
CA ASP A 226 -1.55 -17.69 10.20
C ASP A 226 -2.13 -18.71 11.20
N TYR A 227 -3.44 -18.66 11.43
CA TYR A 227 -4.10 -19.63 12.30
C TYR A 227 -4.06 -21.04 11.72
N ALA A 228 -4.29 -21.21 10.41
CA ALA A 228 -4.18 -22.52 9.75
C ALA A 228 -2.76 -23.09 9.82
N ARG A 229 -1.74 -22.25 9.60
CA ARG A 229 -0.33 -22.61 9.78
C ARG A 229 -0.07 -23.12 11.20
N TRP A 230 -0.51 -22.38 12.21
CA TRP A 230 -0.37 -22.78 13.62
C TRP A 230 -1.07 -24.11 13.90
N LEU A 231 -2.31 -24.29 13.42
CA LEU A 231 -3.08 -25.53 13.57
C LEU A 231 -2.35 -26.73 12.95
N SER A 232 -1.74 -26.56 11.77
CA SER A 232 -1.03 -27.65 11.10
C SER A 232 0.07 -28.21 12.01
N ARG A 233 0.82 -27.34 12.70
CA ARG A 233 1.94 -27.72 13.59
C ARG A 233 1.48 -28.21 14.97
N ASN A 234 0.45 -27.57 15.54
CA ASN A 234 0.12 -27.69 16.97
C ASN A 234 -1.18 -28.45 17.26
N LYS A 235 -1.95 -28.79 16.22
CA LYS A 235 -3.18 -29.58 16.30
C LYS A 235 -3.12 -30.73 15.29
N ASP A 236 -3.90 -30.64 14.23
CA ASP A 236 -4.06 -31.68 13.22
C ASP A 236 -4.31 -31.06 11.85
N ASP A 237 -4.04 -31.84 10.81
CA ASP A 237 -4.09 -31.39 9.42
C ASP A 237 -5.53 -31.10 8.96
N ALA A 238 -6.53 -31.76 9.55
CA ALA A 238 -7.93 -31.53 9.22
C ALA A 238 -8.41 -30.18 9.74
N SER A 239 -8.01 -29.79 10.96
CA SER A 239 -8.27 -28.47 11.53
C SER A 239 -7.68 -27.35 10.68
N ALA A 240 -6.43 -27.49 10.23
CA ALA A 240 -5.80 -26.51 9.33
C ALA A 240 -6.50 -26.45 7.96
N THR A 241 -6.82 -27.61 7.37
CA THR A 241 -7.54 -27.69 6.09
C THR A 241 -8.92 -27.02 6.19
N ALA A 242 -9.64 -27.21 7.29
CA ALA A 242 -10.97 -26.63 7.49
C ALA A 242 -10.95 -25.09 7.47
N VAL A 243 -9.89 -24.46 8.00
CA VAL A 243 -9.74 -22.99 7.94
C VAL A 243 -9.60 -22.52 6.49
N TYR A 244 -8.76 -23.16 5.68
CA TYR A 244 -8.62 -22.81 4.28
C TYR A 244 -9.90 -23.09 3.46
N GLU A 245 -10.60 -24.20 3.73
CA GLU A 245 -11.89 -24.49 3.08
C GLU A 245 -12.97 -23.46 3.44
N ALA A 246 -13.00 -23.01 4.69
CA ALA A 246 -13.91 -21.95 5.13
C ALA A 246 -13.60 -20.62 4.42
N PHE A 247 -12.32 -20.32 4.21
CA PHE A 247 -11.91 -19.13 3.48
C PHE A 247 -12.25 -19.21 1.98
N ASP A 248 -11.97 -20.35 1.33
CA ASP A 248 -12.25 -20.55 -0.11
C ASP A 248 -13.74 -20.40 -0.44
N LYS A 249 -14.64 -20.74 0.49
CA LYS A 249 -16.08 -20.48 0.32
C LYS A 249 -16.43 -18.99 0.22
N LYS A 250 -15.63 -18.11 0.83
CA LYS A 250 -15.86 -16.65 0.83
C LYS A 250 -15.16 -15.98 -0.35
N LEU A 251 -13.93 -16.39 -0.63
CA LEU A 251 -13.13 -15.91 -1.75
C LEU A 251 -12.56 -17.10 -2.54
N PRO A 252 -13.34 -17.66 -3.47
CA PRO A 252 -12.94 -18.85 -4.20
C PRO A 252 -11.67 -18.65 -5.00
N ARG A 253 -10.84 -19.70 -5.06
CA ARG A 253 -9.65 -19.79 -5.94
C ARG A 253 -8.56 -18.78 -5.61
N HIS A 254 -8.47 -18.32 -4.36
CA HIS A 254 -7.34 -17.51 -3.92
C HIS A 254 -6.03 -18.34 -3.94
N PRO A 255 -4.96 -17.92 -4.64
CA PRO A 255 -3.77 -18.76 -4.85
C PRO A 255 -3.13 -19.29 -3.57
N LEU A 256 -2.98 -18.45 -2.54
CA LEU A 256 -2.42 -18.86 -1.24
C LEU A 256 -3.31 -19.87 -0.50
N VAL A 257 -4.63 -19.81 -0.69
CA VAL A 257 -5.59 -20.71 -0.03
C VAL A 257 -5.59 -22.06 -0.73
N LEU A 258 -5.54 -22.07 -2.07
CA LEU A 258 -5.40 -23.31 -2.85
C LEU A 258 -4.10 -24.05 -2.51
N GLU A 259 -3.00 -23.31 -2.35
CA GLU A 259 -1.74 -23.86 -1.91
C GLU A 259 -1.82 -24.39 -0.47
N GLY A 260 -2.40 -23.62 0.45
CA GLY A 260 -2.67 -24.06 1.82
C GLY A 260 -3.46 -25.37 1.88
N LEU A 261 -4.56 -25.46 1.12
CA LEU A 261 -5.36 -26.68 0.99
C LEU A 261 -4.56 -27.87 0.47
N ARG A 262 -3.73 -27.65 -0.56
CA ARG A 262 -2.90 -28.71 -1.15
C ARG A 262 -1.90 -29.24 -0.13
N GLU A 263 -1.26 -28.35 0.60
CA GLU A 263 -0.22 -28.67 1.57
C GLU A 263 -0.79 -29.34 2.83
N THR A 264 -1.88 -28.81 3.40
CA THR A 264 -2.50 -29.40 4.59
C THR A 264 -3.17 -30.74 4.29
N ARG A 265 -3.79 -30.92 3.12
CA ARG A 265 -4.33 -32.24 2.70
C ARG A 265 -3.24 -33.29 2.48
N ALA A 266 -2.03 -32.85 2.14
CA ALA A 266 -0.85 -33.72 2.06
C ALA A 266 -0.20 -33.98 3.44
N GLY A 267 -0.79 -33.48 4.53
CA GLY A 267 -0.29 -33.64 5.90
C GLY A 267 0.97 -32.81 6.20
N LYS A 268 1.27 -31.77 5.39
CA LYS A 268 2.45 -30.95 5.61
C LYS A 268 2.24 -29.98 6.76
N LYS A 269 3.26 -29.91 7.61
CA LYS A 269 3.38 -28.91 8.67
C LYS A 269 3.91 -27.63 8.04
N LEU A 270 3.03 -26.65 7.87
CA LEU A 270 3.43 -25.37 7.30
C LEU A 270 4.41 -24.67 8.24
N PRO A 271 5.30 -23.80 7.77
CA PRO A 271 6.12 -22.94 8.64
C PRO A 271 5.28 -21.79 9.22
N PRO A 272 5.70 -21.17 10.34
CA PRO A 272 5.17 -19.89 10.82
C PRO A 272 5.04 -18.86 9.69
N LEU A 273 4.04 -17.98 9.78
CA LEU A 273 3.83 -16.97 8.74
C LEU A 273 4.99 -15.98 8.68
N VAL A 274 5.62 -15.71 9.82
CA VAL A 274 6.75 -14.80 9.98
C VAL A 274 7.88 -15.53 10.70
N ASP A 275 9.13 -15.16 10.41
CA ASP A 275 10.33 -15.81 10.97
C ASP A 275 11.21 -14.88 11.80
N SER A 276 10.88 -13.59 11.81
CA SER A 276 11.70 -12.54 12.41
C SER A 276 10.86 -11.31 12.80
N ALA A 277 11.46 -10.43 13.60
CA ALA A 277 10.87 -9.14 13.92
C ALA A 277 10.61 -8.29 12.67
N GLN A 278 11.48 -8.39 11.66
CA GLN A 278 11.38 -7.64 10.42
C GLN A 278 10.18 -8.10 9.58
N THR A 279 9.98 -9.42 9.42
CA THR A 279 8.82 -9.96 8.70
C THR A 279 7.52 -9.77 9.48
N GLY A 280 7.58 -9.79 10.82
CA GLY A 280 6.43 -9.51 11.69
C GLY A 280 5.93 -8.08 11.60
N ALA A 281 6.86 -7.14 11.44
CA ALA A 281 6.58 -5.71 11.30
C ALA A 281 6.12 -5.29 9.89
N ALA A 282 6.21 -6.18 8.90
CA ALA A 282 5.86 -5.95 7.50
C ALA A 282 4.44 -6.42 7.16
#